data_AF-A0A2J6X179-F1
#
_entry.id   AF-A0A2J6X179-F1
#
_cell.length_a   1.000
_cell.length_b   1.000
_cell.length_c   1.000
_cell.angle_alpha   90.00
_cell.angle_beta   90.00
_cell.angle_gamma   90.00
#
_symmetry.space_group_name_H-M   'P 1'
#
loop_
_entity.id
_entity.type
_entity.pdbx_description
1 polymer ?
#
loop_
_entity_poly.entity_id
_entity_poly.type
_entity_poly.pdbx_seq_one_letter_code
_entity_poly.pdbx_strand_id
1 'polypeptide(L)'
;MKELILTVHILAATLWIGGMLFMVFVLSPYVRSLPNATEAFQKVGKRFSLVGTFIGLPVLFITGLLNMQNIGVSFFDLINRTSTYASTLHDKLHLFILTLILALVHDLYLGPRSHLNEKFRVLTRVVGLVNLIVGIFIVYLAAKLRFGG
;
A
#
# COMPACT_ATOMS: atom_id res chain seq x y z
N MET A 1 17.36 -18.58 -1.83
CA MET A 1 16.62 -17.92 -0.72
C MET A 1 16.16 -16.52 -1.10
N LYS A 2 16.96 -15.73 -1.84
CA LYS A 2 16.62 -14.38 -2.30
C LYS A 2 15.34 -14.36 -3.16
N GLU A 3 15.18 -15.38 -3.99
CA GLU A 3 14.04 -15.59 -4.89
C GLU A 3 12.73 -15.74 -4.12
N LEU A 4 12.76 -16.50 -3.01
CA LEU A 4 11.60 -16.71 -2.15
C LEU A 4 11.17 -15.41 -1.46
N ILE A 5 12.13 -14.66 -0.92
CA ILE A 5 11.87 -13.35 -0.29
C ILE A 5 11.24 -12.38 -1.29
N LEU A 6 11.78 -12.30 -2.50
CA LEU A 6 11.23 -11.47 -3.57
C LEU A 6 9.83 -11.95 -3.98
N THR A 7 9.61 -13.26 -4.09
CA THR A 7 8.30 -13.83 -4.43
C THR A 7 7.25 -13.45 -3.39
N VAL A 8 7.56 -13.60 -2.10
CA VAL A 8 6.66 -13.20 -1.01
C VAL A 8 6.39 -11.70 -1.04
N HIS A 9 7.41 -10.87 -1.29
CA HIS A 9 7.25 -9.42 -1.43
C HIS A 9 6.28 -9.06 -2.58
N ILE A 10 6.45 -9.68 -3.75
CA ILE A 10 5.60 -9.45 -4.92
C ILE A 10 4.18 -9.92 -4.64
N LEU A 11 3.99 -11.10 -4.04
CA LEU A 11 2.65 -11.60 -3.69
C LEU A 11 1.94 -10.64 -2.74
N ALA A 12 2.62 -10.18 -1.67
CA ALA A 12 2.06 -9.20 -0.75
C ALA A 12 1.73 -7.87 -1.47
N ALA A 13 2.60 -7.40 -2.37
CA ALA A 13 2.37 -6.17 -3.13
C ALA A 13 1.17 -6.30 -4.07
N THR A 14 1.04 -7.43 -4.78
CA THR A 14 -0.07 -7.70 -5.69
C THR A 14 -1.39 -7.87 -4.94
N LEU A 15 -1.39 -8.51 -3.77
CA LEU A 15 -2.57 -8.63 -2.93
C LEU A 15 -3.03 -7.26 -2.44
N TRP A 16 -2.09 -6.40 -2.05
CA TRP A 16 -2.39 -5.07 -1.52
C TRP A 16 -2.85 -4.08 -2.59
N ILE A 17 -2.05 -3.88 -3.65
CA ILE A 17 -2.41 -2.99 -4.77
C ILE A 17 -3.61 -3.54 -5.55
N GLY A 18 -3.60 -4.83 -5.88
CA GLY A 18 -4.69 -5.50 -6.59
C GLY A 18 -5.98 -5.48 -5.78
N GLY A 19 -5.90 -5.66 -4.47
CA GLY A 19 -7.05 -5.51 -3.58
C GLY A 19 -7.62 -4.10 -3.59
N MET A 20 -6.79 -3.05 -3.55
CA MET A 20 -7.29 -1.67 -3.68
C MET A 20 -7.93 -1.41 -5.04
N LEU A 21 -7.32 -1.88 -6.13
CA LEU A 21 -7.90 -1.77 -7.47
C LEU A 21 -9.26 -2.48 -7.54
N PHE A 22 -9.36 -3.70 -7.00
CA PHE A 22 -10.60 -4.45 -6.92
C PHE A 22 -11.66 -3.70 -6.09
N MET A 23 -11.29 -3.14 -4.94
CA MET A 23 -12.18 -2.36 -4.09
C MET A 23 -12.78 -1.16 -4.84
N VAL A 24 -11.98 -0.45 -5.64
CA VAL A 24 -12.40 0.73 -6.41
C VAL A 24 -13.22 0.36 -7.64
N PHE A 25 -12.71 -0.55 -8.48
CA PHE A 25 -13.26 -0.81 -9.81
C PHE A 25 -14.36 -1.87 -9.84
N VAL A 26 -14.39 -2.80 -8.88
CA VAL A 26 -15.32 -3.93 -8.89
C VAL A 26 -16.28 -3.85 -7.71
N LEU A 27 -15.75 -3.78 -6.48
CA LEU A 27 -16.61 -3.82 -5.29
C LEU A 27 -17.42 -2.53 -5.14
N SER A 28 -16.78 -1.35 -5.24
CA SER A 28 -17.47 -0.07 -5.05
C SER A 28 -18.69 0.11 -5.97
N PRO A 29 -18.61 -0.11 -7.30
CA PRO A 29 -19.79 0.05 -8.15
C PRO A 29 -20.89 -0.97 -7.84
N TYR A 30 -20.53 -2.23 -7.56
CA TYR A 30 -21.50 -3.27 -7.21
C TYR A 30 -22.23 -2.97 -5.89
N VAL A 31 -21.49 -2.61 -4.84
CA VAL A 31 -22.06 -2.41 -3.51
C VAL A 31 -22.95 -1.16 -3.45
N ARG A 32 -22.69 -0.14 -4.27
CA ARG A 32 -23.49 1.10 -4.31
C ARG A 32 -24.95 0.87 -4.72
N SER A 33 -25.27 -0.20 -5.44
CA SER A 33 -26.66 -0.52 -5.82
C SER A 33 -27.42 -1.30 -4.74
N LEU A 34 -26.76 -1.71 -3.65
CA LEU A 34 -27.39 -2.50 -2.59
C LEU A 34 -28.07 -1.60 -1.54
N PRO A 35 -29.21 -2.03 -0.96
CA PRO A 35 -29.89 -1.27 0.10
C PRO A 35 -29.02 -1.03 1.34
N ASN A 36 -28.08 -1.95 1.61
CA ASN A 36 -27.15 -1.91 2.75
C ASN A 36 -25.71 -1.56 2.32
N ALA A 37 -25.55 -0.77 1.24
CA ALA A 37 -24.26 -0.43 0.63
C ALA A 37 -23.16 -0.05 1.65
N THR A 38 -23.47 0.82 2.60
CA THR A 38 -22.50 1.31 3.59
C THR A 38 -21.99 0.17 4.48
N GLU A 39 -22.89 -0.64 5.01
CA GLU A 39 -22.54 -1.75 5.92
C GLU A 39 -21.76 -2.84 5.17
N ALA A 40 -22.21 -3.20 3.97
CA ALA A 40 -21.56 -4.19 3.13
C ALA A 40 -20.12 -3.76 2.79
N PHE A 41 -19.93 -2.49 2.40
CA PHE A 41 -18.61 -1.95 2.09
C PHE A 41 -17.71 -1.90 3.33
N GLN A 42 -18.23 -1.49 4.49
CA GLN A 42 -17.46 -1.45 5.74
C GLN A 42 -17.03 -2.85 6.19
N LYS A 43 -17.89 -3.88 6.07
CA LYS A 43 -17.55 -5.26 6.44
C LYS A 43 -16.43 -5.82 5.56
N VAL A 44 -16.52 -5.63 4.24
CA VAL A 44 -15.47 -6.08 3.32
C VAL A 44 -14.20 -5.26 3.52
N GLY A 45 -14.32 -3.94 3.65
CA GLY A 45 -13.23 -3.02 3.95
C GLY A 45 -12.45 -3.44 5.19
N LYS A 46 -13.13 -3.74 6.31
CA LYS A 46 -12.48 -4.18 7.56
C LYS A 46 -11.70 -5.50 7.38
N ARG A 47 -12.23 -6.45 6.61
CA ARG A 47 -11.53 -7.70 6.28
C ARG A 47 -10.30 -7.42 5.41
N PHE A 48 -10.44 -6.53 4.43
CA PHE A 48 -9.32 -6.10 3.60
C PHE A 48 -8.25 -5.35 4.42
N SER A 49 -8.63 -4.47 5.35
CA SER A 49 -7.69 -3.79 6.26
C SER A 49 -6.88 -4.79 7.09
N LEU A 50 -7.51 -5.85 7.62
CA LEU A 50 -6.80 -6.92 8.34
C LEU A 50 -5.72 -7.57 7.47
N VAL A 51 -6.07 -7.99 6.26
CA VAL A 51 -5.15 -8.71 5.36
C VAL A 51 -4.11 -7.77 4.75
N GLY A 52 -4.52 -6.60 4.29
CA GLY A 52 -3.69 -5.64 3.58
C GLY A 52 -2.83 -4.79 4.51
N THR A 53 -3.45 -4.09 5.46
CA THR A 53 -2.77 -3.12 6.31
C THR A 53 -2.05 -3.79 7.47
N PHE A 54 -2.72 -4.68 8.21
CA PHE A 54 -2.13 -5.26 9.43
C PHE A 54 -1.20 -6.45 9.16
N ILE A 55 -1.38 -7.16 8.05
CA ILE A 55 -0.51 -8.29 7.68
C ILE A 55 0.37 -7.90 6.48
N GLY A 56 -0.23 -7.40 5.40
CA GLY A 56 0.48 -7.09 4.16
C GLY A 56 1.56 -6.02 4.31
N LEU A 57 1.29 -4.89 4.98
CA LEU A 57 2.31 -3.82 5.14
C LEU A 57 3.52 -4.27 5.98
N PRO A 58 3.37 -4.95 7.12
CA PRO A 58 4.52 -5.54 7.83
C PRO A 58 5.30 -6.53 6.97
N VAL A 59 4.62 -7.41 6.23
CA VAL A 59 5.27 -8.36 5.31
C VAL A 59 6.06 -7.61 4.24
N LEU A 60 5.48 -6.57 3.63
CA LEU A 60 6.13 -5.73 2.63
C LEU A 60 7.37 -5.01 3.19
N PHE A 61 7.26 -4.48 4.41
CA PHE A 61 8.37 -3.79 5.07
C PHE A 61 9.53 -4.76 5.36
N ILE A 62 9.25 -5.89 6.01
CA ILE A 62 10.27 -6.90 6.37
C ILE A 62 10.93 -7.45 5.11
N THR A 63 10.15 -7.89 4.13
CA THR A 63 10.69 -8.43 2.88
C THR A 63 11.41 -7.37 2.05
N GLY A 64 10.99 -6.10 2.13
CA GLY A 64 11.68 -4.97 1.51
C GLY A 64 13.09 -4.75 2.09
N LEU A 65 13.23 -4.78 3.42
CA LEU A 65 14.53 -4.70 4.10
C LEU A 65 15.44 -5.87 3.71
N LEU A 66 14.91 -7.09 3.70
CA LEU A 66 15.66 -8.28 3.29
C LEU A 66 16.11 -8.19 1.81
N ASN A 67 15.25 -7.68 0.92
CA ASN A 67 15.61 -7.46 -0.48
C ASN A 67 16.71 -6.40 -0.64
N MET A 68 16.69 -5.33 0.15
CA MET A 68 17.74 -4.31 0.17
C MET A 68 19.09 -4.92 0.56
N GLN A 69 19.12 -5.71 1.64
CA GLN A 69 20.33 -6.43 2.08
C GLN A 69 20.84 -7.41 1.02
N ASN A 70 19.92 -8.13 0.35
CA ASN A 70 20.27 -9.10 -0.69
C ASN A 70 20.96 -8.49 -1.92
N ILE A 71 20.71 -7.20 -2.19
CA ILE A 71 21.29 -6.43 -3.31
C ILE A 71 22.54 -5.66 -2.86
N GLY A 72 22.88 -5.68 -1.57
CA GLY A 72 24.09 -5.07 -1.04
C GLY A 72 24.01 -3.56 -0.84
N VAL A 73 22.81 -2.98 -0.84
CA VAL A 73 22.62 -1.54 -0.56
C VAL A 73 22.55 -1.34 0.95
N SER A 74 23.44 -0.48 1.48
CA SER A 74 23.43 -0.14 2.90
C SER A 74 22.45 1.00 3.19
N PHE A 75 22.09 1.17 4.47
CA PHE A 75 21.31 2.35 4.91
C PHE A 75 22.04 3.67 4.62
N PHE A 76 23.38 3.66 4.66
CA PHE A 76 24.18 4.85 4.37
C PHE A 76 24.13 5.21 2.88
N ASP A 77 24.16 4.22 1.99
CA ASP A 77 23.97 4.44 0.54
C ASP A 77 22.61 5.04 0.22
N LEU A 78 21.59 4.59 0.94
CA LEU A 78 20.22 5.06 0.81
C LEU A 78 20.10 6.54 1.21
N ILE A 79 20.61 6.90 2.40
CA ILE A 79 20.55 8.27 2.93
C ILE A 79 21.35 9.23 2.06
N ASN A 80 22.54 8.83 1.63
CA ASN A 80 23.42 9.68 0.81
C ASN A 80 23.12 9.60 -0.69
N ARG A 81 22.14 8.78 -1.10
CA ARG A 81 21.73 8.57 -2.50
C ARG A 81 22.94 8.33 -3.43
N THR A 82 23.82 7.41 -3.05
CA THR A 82 25.14 7.19 -3.68
C THR A 82 25.08 6.71 -5.13
N SER A 83 23.93 6.24 -5.61
CA SER A 83 23.71 5.78 -6.98
C SER A 83 22.27 6.08 -7.44
N THR A 84 22.03 6.01 -8.74
CA THR A 84 20.66 6.11 -9.31
C THR A 84 19.73 5.09 -8.68
N TYR A 85 20.21 3.85 -8.47
CA TYR A 85 19.47 2.80 -7.78
C TYR A 85 19.14 3.19 -6.33
N ALA A 86 20.11 3.68 -5.56
CA ALA A 86 19.91 4.08 -4.17
C ALA A 86 18.94 5.26 -4.06
N SER A 87 19.00 6.23 -4.99
CA SER A 87 18.09 7.37 -5.06
C SER A 87 16.63 6.92 -5.33
N THR A 88 16.42 6.05 -6.32
CA THR A 88 15.08 5.51 -6.61
C THR A 88 14.55 4.65 -5.45
N LEU A 89 15.42 3.89 -4.78
CA LEU A 89 15.03 3.10 -3.61
C LEU A 89 14.65 3.99 -2.43
N HIS A 90 15.38 5.09 -2.23
CA HIS A 90 15.06 6.09 -1.21
C HIS A 90 13.67 6.68 -1.45
N ASP A 91 13.35 7.09 -2.68
CA ASP A 91 12.04 7.63 -3.02
C ASP A 91 10.93 6.58 -2.84
N LYS A 92 11.19 5.33 -3.22
CA LYS A 92 10.27 4.21 -2.98
C LYS A 92 9.98 4.01 -1.50
N LEU A 93 10.99 4.09 -0.64
CA LEU A 93 10.82 3.95 0.82
C LEU A 93 10.07 5.13 1.43
N HIS A 94 10.30 6.35 0.94
CA HIS A 94 9.52 7.52 1.37
C HIS A 94 8.05 7.37 1.05
N LEU A 95 7.73 6.95 -0.19
CA LEU A 95 6.35 6.68 -0.58
C LEU A 95 5.74 5.52 0.22
N PHE A 96 6.54 4.48 0.55
CA PHE A 96 6.07 3.39 1.40
C PHE A 96 5.70 3.87 2.82
N ILE A 97 6.52 4.73 3.42
CA ILE A 97 6.21 5.33 4.74
C ILE A 97 4.94 6.18 4.66
N LEU A 98 4.79 6.99 3.61
CA LEU A 98 3.57 7.76 3.37
C LEU A 98 2.34 6.83 3.26
N THR A 99 2.45 5.76 2.48
CA THR A 99 1.42 4.73 2.35
C THR A 99 1.04 4.10 3.69
N LEU A 100 2.04 3.78 4.53
CA LEU A 100 1.80 3.21 5.85
C LEU A 100 0.98 4.16 6.73
N ILE A 101 1.35 5.45 6.76
CA ILE A 101 0.63 6.47 7.52
C ILE A 101 -0.79 6.62 6.99
N LEU A 102 -0.96 6.76 5.67
CA LEU A 102 -2.28 6.90 5.04
C LEU A 102 -3.18 5.69 5.31
N ALA A 103 -2.64 4.47 5.22
CA ALA A 103 -3.37 3.24 5.49
C ALA A 103 -3.82 3.15 6.96
N LEU A 104 -2.93 3.46 7.90
CA LEU A 104 -3.26 3.45 9.34
C LEU A 104 -4.30 4.53 9.69
N VAL A 105 -4.15 5.75 9.16
CA VAL A 105 -5.14 6.83 9.34
C VAL A 105 -6.49 6.42 8.73
N HIS A 106 -6.48 5.83 7.54
CA HIS A 106 -7.68 5.33 6.89
C HIS A 106 -8.37 4.25 7.73
N ASP A 107 -7.64 3.25 8.21
CA ASP A 107 -8.22 2.06 8.84
C ASP A 107 -8.56 2.24 10.33
N LEU A 108 -7.73 2.98 11.08
CA LEU A 108 -7.90 3.16 12.52
C LEU A 108 -8.73 4.41 12.86
N TYR A 109 -8.63 5.46 12.05
CA TYR A 109 -9.24 6.75 12.38
C TYR A 109 -10.48 7.06 11.53
N LEU A 110 -10.33 7.05 10.20
CA LEU A 110 -11.36 7.50 9.27
C LEU A 110 -12.46 6.45 9.04
N GLY A 111 -12.08 5.19 8.82
CA GLY A 111 -12.99 4.07 8.57
C GLY A 111 -14.06 3.91 9.64
N PRO A 112 -13.69 3.81 10.94
CA PRO A 112 -14.67 3.71 12.03
C PRO A 112 -15.57 4.94 12.16
N ARG A 113 -15.09 6.13 11.79
CA ARG A 113 -15.84 7.40 11.92
C ARG A 113 -16.64 7.79 10.67
N SER A 114 -16.53 7.01 9.60
CA SER A 114 -17.15 7.30 8.30
C SER A 114 -18.69 7.41 8.33
N HIS A 115 -19.33 6.82 9.33
CA HIS A 115 -20.79 6.88 9.52
C HIS A 115 -21.26 8.10 10.31
N LEU A 116 -20.36 8.83 10.96
CA LEU A 116 -20.70 9.94 11.88
C LEU A 116 -20.95 11.26 11.14
N ASN A 117 -20.28 11.50 10.02
CA ASN A 117 -20.37 12.76 9.26
C ASN A 117 -20.06 12.53 7.78
N GLU A 118 -20.72 13.27 6.89
CA GLU A 118 -20.43 13.30 5.46
C GLU A 118 -18.96 13.67 5.19
N LYS A 119 -18.38 14.60 5.96
CA LYS A 119 -16.96 14.97 5.85
C LYS A 119 -16.03 13.78 6.07
N PHE A 120 -16.28 12.95 7.09
CA PHE A 120 -15.47 11.75 7.35
C PHE A 120 -15.62 10.72 6.22
N ARG A 121 -16.82 10.60 5.64
CA ARG A 121 -17.07 9.72 4.50
C ARG A 121 -16.26 10.14 3.27
N VAL A 122 -16.29 11.43 2.92
CA VAL A 122 -15.51 11.98 1.81
C VAL A 122 -14.02 11.82 2.06
N LEU A 123 -13.54 12.16 3.28
CA LEU A 123 -12.13 12.06 3.64
C LEU A 123 -11.62 10.61 3.58
N THR A 124 -12.42 9.64 4.05
CA THR A 124 -12.08 8.20 3.94
C THR A 124 -11.85 7.81 2.49
N ARG A 125 -12.75 8.22 1.59
CA ARG A 125 -12.64 7.93 0.15
C ARG A 125 -11.42 8.60 -0.48
N VAL A 126 -11.19 9.88 -0.19
CA VAL A 126 -10.06 10.64 -0.74
C VAL A 126 -8.74 10.03 -0.27
N VAL A 127 -8.58 9.76 1.03
CA VAL A 127 -7.37 9.14 1.57
C VAL A 127 -7.13 7.76 0.96
N GLY A 128 -8.18 6.93 0.80
CA GLY A 128 -8.06 5.64 0.12
C GLY A 128 -7.60 5.76 -1.33
N LEU A 129 -8.14 6.72 -2.10
CA LEU A 129 -7.73 6.97 -3.48
C LEU A 129 -6.30 7.51 -3.59
N VAL A 130 -5.93 8.46 -2.72
CA VAL A 130 -4.55 8.98 -2.66
C VAL A 130 -3.59 7.83 -2.35
N ASN A 131 -3.92 6.96 -1.39
CA ASN A 131 -3.07 5.82 -1.06
C ASN A 131 -2.91 4.83 -2.23
N LEU A 132 -3.97 4.60 -3.02
CA LEU A 132 -3.89 3.81 -4.24
C LEU A 132 -2.96 4.46 -5.29
N ILE A 133 -3.07 5.77 -5.51
CA ILE A 133 -2.21 6.50 -6.44
C ILE A 133 -0.75 6.42 -6.00
N VAL A 134 -0.45 6.67 -4.72
CA VAL A 134 0.89 6.51 -4.16
C VAL A 134 1.39 5.07 -4.36
N GLY A 135 0.53 4.07 -4.11
CA GLY A 135 0.84 2.66 -4.35
C GLY A 135 1.21 2.36 -5.81
N ILE A 136 0.52 2.96 -6.78
CA ILE A 136 0.85 2.83 -8.21
C ILE A 136 2.22 3.43 -8.51
N PHE A 137 2.55 4.60 -7.94
CA PHE A 137 3.89 5.18 -8.05
C PHE A 137 4.97 4.28 -7.45
N ILE A 138 4.71 3.64 -6.30
CA ILE A 138 5.62 2.65 -5.71
C ILE A 138 5.90 1.48 -6.68
N VAL A 139 4.87 0.99 -7.37
CA VAL A 139 5.01 -0.07 -8.38
C VAL A 139 5.85 0.41 -9.56
N TYR A 140 5.63 1.64 -10.04
CA TYR A 140 6.45 2.24 -11.08
C TYR A 140 7.93 2.34 -10.68
N LEU A 141 8.23 2.84 -9.46
CA LEU A 141 9.60 2.89 -8.94
C LEU A 141 10.19 1.50 -8.78
N ALA A 142 9.40 0.49 -8.38
CA ALA A 142 9.85 -0.89 -8.32
C ALA A 142 10.24 -1.45 -9.70
N ALA A 143 9.46 -1.13 -10.75
CA ALA A 143 9.83 -1.48 -12.12
C ALA A 143 11.11 -0.76 -12.55
N LYS A 144 11.25 0.53 -12.24
CA LYS A 144 12.45 1.33 -12.54
C LYS A 144 13.71 0.74 -11.88
N LEU A 145 13.62 0.33 -10.61
CA LEU A 145 14.71 -0.35 -9.89
C LEU A 145 15.14 -1.64 -10.58
N ARG A 146 14.21 -2.39 -11.19
CA ARG A 146 14.53 -3.64 -11.91
C ARG A 146 15.39 -3.39 -13.15
N PHE A 147 15.32 -2.20 -13.73
CA PHE A 147 16.12 -1.78 -14.89
C PHE A 147 17.41 -1.02 -14.51
N GLY A 148 17.79 -0.99 -13.22
CA GLY A 148 19.06 -0.41 -12.76
C GLY A 148 18.97 0.95 -12.07
N GLY A 149 17.76 1.51 -11.92
CA GLY A 149 17.56 2.74 -11.14
C GLY A 149 16.74 3.80 -11.84
#